data_AF-A0A964FFW4-F1
#
_entry.id   AF-A0A964FFW4-F1
#
_cell.length_a   1.000
_cell.length_b   1.000
_cell.length_c   1.000
_cell.angle_alpha   90.00
_cell.angle_beta   90.00
_cell.angle_gamma   90.00
#
_symmetry.space_group_name_H-M   'P 1'
#
loop_
_entity.id
_entity.type
_entity.pdbx_description
1 polymer ?
#
loop_
_entity_poly.entity_id
_entity_poly.type
_entity_poly.pdbx_seq_one_letter_code
_entity_poly.pdbx_strand_id
1 'polypeptide(L)'
;MSSNSSLDKRENKNFVINNKYFLKQYALKNRDLFGNGVIVINLLLLKTDIVSEQNIPNYEIEDDKELTIHQAISYIPQNNFWFKMLNLKIKKKYQIDIQEKDSTDNKTLVIFVKDASVEHFSIYSLKL
;
A
#
# COMPACT_ATOMS: atom_id res chain seq x y z
N MET A 1 7.09 -17.37 -21.43
CA MET A 1 6.47 -16.13 -20.94
C MET A 1 7.55 -15.28 -20.29
N SER A 2 8.09 -14.28 -21.00
CA SER A 2 9.16 -13.42 -20.48
C SER A 2 8.59 -12.51 -19.41
N SER A 3 9.19 -12.58 -18.22
CA SER A 3 8.78 -11.83 -17.04
C SER A 3 8.89 -10.32 -17.27
N ASN A 4 7.74 -9.66 -17.48
CA ASN A 4 7.55 -8.19 -17.49
C ASN A 4 7.86 -7.50 -16.15
N SER A 5 8.60 -8.16 -15.25
CA SER A 5 8.91 -7.64 -13.91
C SER A 5 9.58 -6.26 -13.92
N SER A 6 10.27 -5.90 -15.01
CA SER A 6 10.89 -4.58 -15.23
C SER A 6 9.87 -3.51 -15.62
N LEU A 7 8.87 -3.86 -16.45
CA LEU A 7 7.79 -2.95 -16.85
C LEU A 7 6.91 -2.61 -15.64
N ASP A 8 6.48 -3.61 -14.88
CA ASP A 8 5.68 -3.40 -13.67
C ASP A 8 6.40 -2.52 -12.64
N LYS A 9 7.73 -2.67 -12.48
CA LYS A 9 8.52 -1.83 -11.57
C LYS A 9 8.55 -0.37 -12.01
N ARG A 10 8.54 -0.13 -13.33
CA ARG A 10 8.53 1.22 -13.90
C ARG A 10 7.16 1.86 -13.72
N GLU A 11 6.09 1.11 -13.95
CA GLU A 11 4.71 1.55 -13.73
C GLU A 11 4.45 1.88 -12.26
N ASN A 12 4.84 1.00 -11.33
CA ASN A 12 4.69 1.25 -9.89
C ASN A 12 5.48 2.48 -9.44
N LYS A 13 6.69 2.67 -9.98
CA LYS A 13 7.48 3.87 -9.69
C LYS A 13 6.78 5.13 -10.21
N ASN A 14 6.27 5.11 -11.43
CA ASN A 14 5.54 6.24 -12.00
C ASN A 14 4.28 6.56 -11.18
N PHE A 15 3.53 5.53 -10.75
CA PHE A 15 2.38 5.70 -9.87
C PHE A 15 2.74 6.43 -8.57
N VAL A 16 3.80 5.99 -7.88
CA VAL A 16 4.25 6.64 -6.62
C VAL A 16 4.66 8.08 -6.87
N ILE A 17 5.33 8.37 -7.99
CA ILE A 17 5.77 9.73 -8.34
C ILE A 17 4.56 10.62 -8.65
N ASN A 18 3.66 10.16 -9.52
CA ASN A 18 2.50 10.91 -9.99
C ASN A 18 1.52 11.21 -8.84
N ASN A 19 1.38 10.29 -7.89
CA ASN A 19 0.44 10.40 -6.77
C ASN A 19 1.12 10.67 -5.42
N LYS A 20 2.37 11.14 -5.44
CA LYS A 20 3.18 11.29 -4.22
C LYS A 20 2.49 12.14 -3.14
N TYR A 21 1.91 13.27 -3.54
CA TYR A 21 1.23 14.17 -2.61
C TYR A 21 -0.01 13.50 -2.01
N PHE A 22 -0.85 12.91 -2.86
CA PHE A 22 -2.04 12.17 -2.43
C PHE A 22 -1.68 11.04 -1.46
N LEU A 23 -0.70 10.19 -1.80
CA LEU A 23 -0.30 9.06 -0.96
C LEU A 23 0.24 9.50 0.39
N LYS A 24 0.92 10.66 0.47
CA LYS A 24 1.36 11.25 1.74
C LYS A 24 0.18 11.69 2.60
N GLN A 25 -0.74 12.48 2.04
CA GLN A 25 -1.89 12.97 2.78
C GLN A 25 -2.79 11.81 3.23
N TYR A 26 -2.97 10.81 2.36
CA TYR A 26 -3.69 9.59 2.67
C TYR A 26 -3.02 8.81 3.81
N ALA A 27 -1.69 8.64 3.77
CA ALA A 27 -0.93 7.98 4.83
C ALA A 27 -1.06 8.73 6.17
N LEU A 28 -0.88 10.06 6.17
CA LEU A 28 -0.96 10.88 7.38
C LEU A 28 -2.34 10.78 8.03
N LYS A 29 -3.40 11.01 7.25
CA LYS A 29 -4.78 10.95 7.75
C LYS A 29 -5.12 9.58 8.34
N ASN A 30 -4.75 8.50 7.65
CA ASN A 30 -5.02 7.15 8.16
C ASN A 30 -4.15 6.78 9.36
N ARG A 31 -2.90 7.27 9.42
CA ARG A 31 -2.02 7.05 10.56
C ARG A 31 -2.57 7.72 11.82
N ASP A 32 -3.09 8.93 11.69
CA ASP A 32 -3.70 9.68 12.80
C ASP A 32 -4.95 8.95 13.34
N LEU A 33 -5.67 8.22 12.49
CA LEU A 33 -6.88 7.48 12.87
C LEU A 33 -6.59 6.06 13.40
N PHE A 34 -5.70 5.32 12.73
CA PHE A 34 -5.52 3.87 12.94
C PHE A 34 -4.13 3.48 13.47
N GLY A 35 -3.24 4.44 13.68
CA GLY A 35 -1.85 4.19 14.07
C GLY A 35 -0.97 3.76 12.90
N ASN A 36 0.15 3.09 13.18
CA ASN A 36 1.09 2.66 12.14
C ASN A 36 0.49 1.57 11.23
N GLY A 37 0.99 1.49 9.99
CA GLY A 37 0.44 0.62 8.97
C GLY A 37 1.12 0.79 7.62
N VAL A 38 0.55 0.16 6.59
CA VAL A 38 1.05 0.20 5.21
C VAL A 38 -0.05 0.61 4.25
N ILE A 39 0.33 1.30 3.17
CA ILE A 39 -0.57 1.47 2.03
C ILE A 39 -0.41 0.26 1.12
N VAL A 40 -1.51 -0.37 0.76
CA VAL A 40 -1.57 -1.45 -0.23
C VAL A 40 -2.27 -0.95 -1.48
N ILE A 41 -1.68 -1.23 -2.64
CA ILE A 41 -2.24 -0.90 -3.94
C ILE A 41 -2.44 -2.21 -4.71
N ASN A 42 -3.69 -2.54 -5.02
CA ASN A 42 -4.02 -3.72 -5.80
C ASN A 42 -4.06 -3.37 -7.29
N LEU A 43 -3.02 -3.77 -8.02
CA LEU A 43 -2.89 -3.47 -9.45
C LEU A 43 -3.96 -4.15 -10.31
N LEU A 44 -4.57 -5.24 -9.84
CA LEU A 44 -5.66 -5.90 -10.57
C LEU A 44 -6.94 -5.04 -10.62
N LEU A 45 -7.10 -4.13 -9.65
CA LEU A 45 -8.26 -3.25 -9.52
C LEU A 45 -7.95 -1.82 -9.98
N LEU A 46 -6.68 -1.50 -10.17
CA LEU A 46 -6.23 -0.18 -10.58
C LEU A 46 -6.41 0.01 -12.10
N LYS A 47 -7.23 0.99 -12.49
CA LYS A 47 -7.54 1.27 -13.90
C LYS A 47 -6.62 2.32 -14.53
N THR A 48 -6.01 3.18 -13.72
CA THR A 48 -5.21 4.33 -14.16
C THR A 48 -4.01 4.53 -13.23
N ASP A 49 -2.96 5.14 -13.75
CA ASP A 49 -1.76 5.46 -12.98
C ASP A 49 -1.87 6.77 -12.16
N ILE A 50 -2.99 7.48 -12.31
CA ILE A 50 -3.32 8.73 -11.61
C ILE A 50 -4.58 8.50 -10.77
N VAL A 51 -4.54 8.97 -9.52
CA VAL A 51 -5.68 9.00 -8.62
C VAL A 51 -6.39 10.34 -8.79
N SER A 52 -7.65 10.30 -9.25
CA SER A 52 -8.50 11.49 -9.24
C SER A 52 -8.74 11.95 -7.80
N GLU A 53 -8.67 13.25 -7.51
CA GLU A 53 -8.97 13.81 -6.18
C GLU A 53 -10.40 13.49 -5.72
N GLN A 54 -11.32 13.19 -6.64
CA GLN A 54 -12.66 12.70 -6.32
C GLN A 54 -12.67 11.28 -5.72
N ASN A 55 -11.55 10.55 -5.83
CA ASN A 55 -11.36 9.24 -5.21
C ASN A 55 -10.69 9.33 -3.84
N ILE A 56 -10.45 10.55 -3.30
CA ILE A 56 -10.23 10.68 -1.86
C ILE A 56 -11.52 10.14 -1.25
N PRO A 57 -11.50 9.00 -0.52
CA PRO A 57 -12.67 8.64 0.23
C PRO A 57 -12.87 9.81 1.19
N ASN A 58 -13.94 10.59 0.99
CA ASN A 58 -14.51 11.30 2.10
C ASN A 58 -14.88 10.20 3.07
N TYR A 59 -14.00 9.93 4.03
CA TYR A 59 -14.20 9.05 5.18
C TYR A 59 -15.29 9.63 6.09
N GLU A 60 -16.35 10.19 5.52
CA GLU A 60 -17.65 10.27 6.19
C GLU A 60 -18.18 8.84 6.21
N ILE A 61 -17.64 8.07 7.16
CA ILE A 61 -18.32 7.02 7.91
C ILE A 61 -19.39 6.30 7.08
N GLU A 62 -18.97 5.42 6.19
CA GLU A 62 -19.78 4.24 5.91
C GLU A 62 -19.14 3.06 6.66
N ASP A 63 -19.70 2.82 7.84
CA ASP A 63 -19.74 1.60 8.65
C ASP A 63 -18.74 0.48 8.30
N ASP A 64 -17.93 0.11 9.31
CA ASP A 64 -17.42 -1.25 9.57
C ASP A 64 -16.77 -2.05 8.42
N LYS A 65 -16.44 -1.42 7.30
CA LYS A 65 -15.69 -2.09 6.24
C LYS A 65 -14.25 -2.22 6.69
N GLU A 66 -13.89 -3.42 7.14
CA GLU A 66 -12.49 -3.80 7.33
C GLU A 66 -11.68 -3.36 6.10
N LEU A 67 -10.58 -2.63 6.34
CA LEU A 67 -9.67 -2.22 5.28
C LEU A 67 -8.95 -3.46 4.75
N THR A 68 -9.46 -4.00 3.64
CA THR A 68 -8.96 -5.21 2.99
C THR A 68 -8.26 -4.87 1.68
N ILE A 69 -7.41 -5.79 1.20
CA ILE A 69 -6.72 -5.68 -0.11
C ILE A 69 -7.66 -5.71 -1.33
N HIS A 70 -8.97 -5.79 -1.10
CA HIS A 70 -10.00 -5.87 -2.13
C HIS A 70 -10.40 -4.50 -2.69
N GLN A 71 -9.79 -3.40 -2.22
CA GLN A 71 -9.88 -2.10 -2.88
C GLN A 71 -8.60 -1.82 -3.67
N ALA A 72 -8.69 -0.93 -4.65
CA ALA A 72 -7.54 -0.55 -5.47
C ALA A 72 -6.42 0.10 -4.63
N ILE A 73 -6.77 0.89 -3.62
CA ILE A 73 -5.85 1.52 -2.67
C ILE A 73 -6.46 1.39 -1.27
N SER A 74 -5.71 0.86 -0.32
CA SER A 74 -6.17 0.70 1.07
C SER A 74 -5.03 0.95 2.05
N TYR A 75 -5.36 1.55 3.19
CA TYR A 75 -4.48 1.58 4.34
C TYR A 75 -4.72 0.33 5.20
N ILE A 76 -3.69 -0.43 5.54
CA ILE A 76 -3.80 -1.59 6.40
C ILE A 76 -3.07 -1.31 7.71
N PRO A 77 -3.78 -1.14 8.84
CA PRO A 77 -3.17 -0.91 10.15
C PRO A 77 -2.33 -2.10 10.60
N GLN A 78 -1.27 -1.84 11.37
CA GLN A 78 -0.33 -2.86 11.87
C GLN A 78 -1.02 -4.00 12.65
N ASN A 79 -2.12 -3.68 13.34
CA ASN A 79 -2.86 -4.65 14.16
C ASN A 79 -3.81 -5.53 13.33
N ASN A 80 -4.00 -5.24 12.04
CA ASN A 80 -4.93 -5.96 11.18
C ASN A 80 -4.36 -7.35 10.76
N PHE A 81 -5.26 -8.32 10.55
CA PHE A 81 -4.90 -9.66 10.06
C PHE A 81 -4.13 -9.61 8.74
N TRP A 82 -4.57 -8.79 7.78
CA TRP A 82 -3.92 -8.63 6.48
C TRP A 82 -2.51 -8.08 6.59
N PHE A 83 -2.24 -7.21 7.58
CA PHE A 83 -0.89 -6.74 7.83
C PHE A 83 0.02 -7.90 8.23
N LYS A 84 -0.43 -8.78 9.14
CA LYS A 84 0.34 -9.96 9.55
C LYS A 84 0.61 -10.87 8.36
N MET A 85 -0.40 -11.12 7.52
CA MET A 85 -0.26 -11.95 6.33
C MET A 85 0.74 -11.36 5.33
N LEU A 86 0.65 -10.06 5.05
CA LEU A 86 1.58 -9.32 4.21
C LEU A 86 3.00 -9.35 4.78
N ASN A 87 3.17 -9.06 6.07
CA ASN A 87 4.48 -9.11 6.74
C ASN A 87 5.11 -10.49 6.58
N LEU A 88 4.36 -11.56 6.82
CA LEU A 88 4.87 -12.93 6.68
C LEU A 88 5.32 -13.23 5.25
N LYS A 89 4.54 -12.84 4.24
CA LYS A 89 4.89 -13.06 2.82
C LYS A 89 6.11 -12.22 2.42
N ILE A 90 6.16 -10.96 2.83
CA ILE A 90 7.29 -10.04 2.59
C ILE A 90 8.56 -10.55 3.25
N LYS A 91 8.49 -10.89 4.55
CA LYS A 91 9.62 -11.40 5.32
C LYS A 91 10.18 -12.69 4.72
N LYS A 92 9.33 -13.62 4.29
CA LYS A 92 9.76 -14.86 3.62
C LYS A 92 10.47 -14.60 2.29
N LYS A 93 9.98 -13.66 1.48
CA LYS A 93 10.47 -13.43 0.12
C LYS A 93 11.65 -12.45 0.02
N TYR A 94 11.66 -11.43 0.88
CA TYR A 94 12.62 -10.31 0.82
C TYR A 94 13.46 -10.16 2.09
N GLN A 95 13.23 -10.96 3.14
CA GLN A 95 13.90 -10.84 4.44
C GLN A 95 13.72 -9.46 5.11
N ILE A 96 12.64 -8.76 4.76
CA ILE A 96 12.25 -7.47 5.35
C ILE A 96 11.18 -7.75 6.40
N ASP A 97 11.37 -7.31 7.63
CA ASP A 97 10.32 -7.29 8.65
C ASP A 97 9.69 -5.89 8.71
N ILE A 98 8.42 -5.78 8.32
CA ILE A 98 7.70 -4.50 8.33
C ILE A 98 7.13 -4.16 9.73
N GLN A 99 7.26 -5.05 10.72
CA GLN A 99 6.86 -4.80 12.11
C GLN A 99 7.95 -4.14 12.94
N GLU A 100 9.22 -4.30 12.58
CA GLU A 100 10.30 -3.60 13.28
C GLU A 100 10.06 -2.10 13.13
N LYS A 101 9.91 -1.41 14.27
CA LYS A 101 9.84 0.05 14.32
C LYS A 101 11.14 0.57 13.72
N ASP A 102 11.09 0.86 12.44
CA ASP A 102 12.15 1.60 11.77
C ASP A 102 12.27 2.92 12.55
N SER A 103 13.48 3.29 12.97
CA SER A 103 13.77 4.47 13.81
C SER A 103 13.42 5.81 13.15
N THR A 104 12.79 5.76 11.97
CA THR A 104 12.35 6.92 11.20
C THR A 104 10.83 6.90 11.11
N ASP A 105 10.17 7.53 12.08
CA ASP A 105 8.73 7.83 12.12
C ASP A 105 8.22 8.61 10.88
N ASN A 106 9.08 8.94 9.93
CA ASN A 106 8.77 9.71 8.73
C ASN A 106 8.70 8.85 7.46
N LYS A 107 8.49 7.54 7.56
CA LYS A 107 8.34 6.67 6.39
C LYS A 107 7.07 5.84 6.47
N THR A 108 6.36 5.74 5.35
CA THR A 108 5.24 4.82 5.15
C THR A 108 5.57 3.87 4.01
N LEU A 109 5.32 2.59 4.19
CA LEU A 109 5.51 1.61 3.13
C LEU A 109 4.30 1.58 2.20
N VAL A 110 4.58 1.48 0.91
CA VAL A 110 3.60 1.30 -0.16
C VAL A 110 3.87 -0.05 -0.81
N ILE A 111 2.90 -0.96 -0.73
CA ILE A 111 2.99 -2.33 -1.23
C ILE A 111 2.05 -2.47 -2.42
N PHE A 112 2.60 -2.73 -3.60
CA PHE A 112 1.82 -3.05 -4.79
C PHE A 112 1.61 -4.56 -4.86
N VAL A 113 0.37 -5.02 -4.87
CA VAL A 113 -0.01 -6.42 -5.04
C VAL A 113 -0.42 -6.64 -6.48
N LYS A 114 0.16 -7.66 -7.12
CA LYS A 114 0.00 -7.95 -8.57
C LYS A 114 -0.89 -9.15 -8.84
N ASP A 115 -1.21 -9.94 -7.82
CA ASP A 115 -2.07 -11.11 -7.93
C ASP A 115 -3.00 -11.22 -6.71
N ALA A 116 -4.10 -11.95 -6.85
CA ALA A 116 -5.08 -12.13 -5.78
C ALA A 116 -4.55 -12.96 -4.59
N SER A 117 -3.48 -13.74 -4.79
CA SER A 117 -2.87 -14.59 -3.76
C SER A 117 -1.81 -13.89 -2.90
N VAL A 118 -1.48 -12.63 -3.21
CA VAL A 118 -0.45 -11.82 -2.54
C VAL A 118 0.94 -12.49 -2.62
N GLU A 119 1.25 -13.12 -3.74
CA GLU A 119 2.55 -13.78 -3.96
C GLU A 119 3.53 -12.89 -4.72
N HIS A 120 3.02 -12.10 -5.65
CA HIS A 120 3.77 -11.13 -6.43
C HIS A 120 3.42 -9.73 -5.95
N PHE A 121 4.44 -9.07 -5.40
CA PHE A 121 4.32 -7.70 -4.93
C PHE A 121 5.62 -6.92 -5.12
N SER A 122 5.54 -5.60 -5.03
CA SER A 122 6.70 -4.72 -4.95
C SER A 122 6.50 -3.69 -3.85
N ILE A 123 7.58 -3.33 -3.17
CA ILE A 123 7.55 -2.49 -1.98
C ILE A 123 8.33 -1.22 -2.26
N TYR A 124 7.75 -0.09 -1.87
CA TYR A 124 8.37 1.22 -1.91
C TYR A 124 8.26 1.86 -0.53
N SER A 125 9.20 2.75 -0.19
CA SER A 125 9.09 3.61 0.97
C SER A 125 8.78 5.03 0.54
N LEU A 126 7.76 5.60 1.16
CA LEU A 126 7.35 6.97 0.99
C LEU A 126 7.79 7.75 2.22
N LYS A 127 8.68 8.73 2.04
CA LYS A 127 9.01 9.67 3.11
C LYS A 127 7.83 10.61 3.32
N LEU A 128 7.21 10.57 4.49
CA LEU A 128 6.14 11.48 4.93
C LEU A 128 6.66 12.92 4.96
#